data_AF-A0A430PYZ1-F1
#
_entry.id   AF-A0A430PYZ1-F1
#
_cell.length_a   1.000
_cell.length_b   1.000
_cell.length_c   1.000
_cell.angle_alpha   90.00
_cell.angle_beta   90.00
_cell.angle_gamma   90.00
#
_symmetry.space_group_name_H-M   'P 1'
#
loop_
_entity.id
_entity.type
_entity.pdbx_description
1 polymer ?
#
loop_
_entity_poly.entity_id
_entity_poly.type
_entity_poly.pdbx_seq_one_letter_code
_entity_poly.pdbx_strand_id
1 'polypeptide(L)' 'MAYLNILNKSTLNSKGDPQITPRIHLHPDGIASGTYWMRQAILFDKLKLTNNPFDQNGHKNL' A
#
# COMPACT_ATOMS: atom_id res chain seq x y z
N MET A 1 4.83 6.96 -12.50
CA MET A 1 4.78 5.83 -11.56
C MET A 1 3.57 6.07 -10.66
N ALA A 2 2.74 5.05 -10.41
CA ALA A 2 1.62 5.16 -9.49
C ALA A 2 1.79 4.18 -8.32
N TYR A 3 1.61 4.66 -7.10
CA TYR A 3 1.69 3.85 -5.89
C TYR A 3 0.70 4.35 -4.85
N LEU A 4 0.21 3.42 -4.02
CA LEU A 4 -0.61 3.74 -2.86
C LEU A 4 0.17 3.42 -1.58
N ASN A 5 0.37 4.42 -0.73
CA ASN A 5 0.96 4.26 0.60
C ASN A 5 -0.11 3.83 1.59
N ILE A 6 0.07 2.67 2.21
CA ILE A 6 -0.79 2.19 3.29
C ILE A 6 -0.11 2.58 4.60
N LEU A 7 -0.55 3.70 5.17
CA LEU A 7 -0.13 4.12 6.51
C LEU A 7 -0.86 3.27 7.55
N ASN A 8 -0.10 2.58 8.38
CA ASN A 8 -0.63 1.89 9.54
C ASN A 8 -0.69 2.89 10.71
N LYS A 9 -1.90 3.21 11.17
CA LYS A 9 -2.10 4.10 12.32
C LYS A 9 -2.45 3.26 13.55
N SER A 10 -1.46 2.59 14.13
CA SER A 10 -1.59 2.05 15.49
C SER A 10 -0.26 1.93 16.20
N THR A 11 0.12 2.96 16.95
CA THR A 11 0.89 2.86 18.20
C THR A 11 0.82 4.21 18.92
N LEU A 12 -0.37 4.57 19.43
CA LEU A 12 -0.39 5.35 20.66
C LEU A 12 -0.08 4.35 21.78
N ASN A 13 1.08 4.51 22.43
CA ASN A 13 1.57 3.81 23.63
C ASN A 13 2.59 2.67 23.44
N SER A 14 3.81 2.99 23.00
CA SER A 14 5.01 2.44 23.64
C SER A 14 6.26 3.17 23.17
N LYS A 15 7.10 3.58 24.13
CA LYS A 15 8.42 4.16 23.89
C LYS A 15 9.28 3.20 23.05
N GLY A 16 9.69 3.64 21.87
CA GLY A 16 10.59 2.93 20.97
C GLY A 16 10.08 3.06 19.56
N ASP A 17 10.78 3.82 18.71
CA ASP A 17 10.43 3.99 17.30
C ASP A 17 10.27 2.61 16.65
N PRO A 18 9.03 2.17 16.35
CA PRO A 18 8.87 1.00 15.52
C PRO A 18 9.44 1.41 14.17
N GLN A 19 10.36 0.63 13.60
CA GLN A 19 10.73 0.80 12.20
C GLN A 19 9.46 0.57 11.36
N ILE A 20 8.75 1.66 11.05
CA ILE A 20 7.57 1.64 10.19
C ILE A 20 8.09 1.35 8.79
N THR A 21 8.20 0.07 8.43
CA THR A 21 8.45 -0.30 7.03
C THR A 21 7.23 0.16 6.23
N PRO A 22 7.39 1.10 5.28
CA PRO A 22 6.26 1.61 4.51
C PRO A 22 5.62 0.46 3.73
N ARG A 23 4.32 0.24 3.92
CA ARG A 23 3.57 -0.74 3.11
C ARG A 23 3.11 -0.05 1.82
N ILE A 24 3.82 -0.29 0.72
CA ILE A 24 3.56 0.32 -0.59
C ILE A 24 2.94 -0.71 -1.53
N HIS A 25 1.87 -0.34 -2.24
CA HIS A 25 1.41 -1.07 -3.42
C HIS A 25 1.83 -0.36 -4.70
N LEU A 26 2.54 -1.08 -5.55
CA LEU A 26 2.92 -0.63 -6.87
C LEU A 26 1.84 -1.03 -7.87
N HIS A 27 1.52 -0.14 -8.80
CA HIS A 27 0.65 -0.48 -9.92
C HIS A 27 1.33 -1.50 -10.86
N PRO A 28 0.60 -2.49 -11.42
CA PRO A 28 1.18 -3.55 -12.27
C PRO A 28 1.88 -3.03 -13.52
N ASP A 29 1.44 -1.89 -14.07
CA ASP A 29 2.07 -1.26 -15.24
C ASP A 29 3.51 -0.76 -14.98
N GLY A 30 3.99 -0.77 -13.74
CA GLY A 30 5.40 -0.51 -13.41
C GLY A 30 5.85 0.93 -13.68
N ILE A 31 7.03 1.10 -14.26
CA ILE A 31 7.59 2.42 -14.58
C ILE A 31 7.08 2.86 -15.96
N ALA A 32 6.32 3.95 -15.98
CA ALA A 32 5.83 4.57 -17.21
C ALA A 32 5.85 6.10 -17.11
N SER A 33 5.81 6.79 -18.26
CA SER A 33 5.84 8.25 -18.37
C SER A 33 4.63 8.91 -17.70
N GLY A 34 4.75 10.18 -17.29
CA GLY A 34 3.60 10.93 -16.75
C GLY A 34 2.41 10.98 -17.71
N THR A 35 2.67 11.13 -19.01
CA THR A 35 1.64 11.12 -20.05
C THR A 35 0.92 9.79 -20.19
N TYR A 36 1.53 8.67 -19.81
CA TYR A 36 0.85 7.38 -19.74
C TYR A 36 -0.16 7.37 -18.59
N TRP A 37 0.27 7.77 -17.39
CA TRP A 37 -0.55 7.77 -16.18
C TRP A 37 -1.74 8.72 -16.24
N MET A 38 -1.61 9.85 -16.92
CA MET A 38 -2.66 10.87 -17.00
C MET A 38 -3.73 10.58 -18.06
N ARG A 39 -3.59 9.50 -18.86
CA ARG A 39 -4.58 9.17 -19.91
C ARG A 39 -5.95 8.80 -19.34
N GLN A 40 -6.00 8.27 -18.12
CA GLN A 40 -7.21 7.78 -17.47
C GLN A 40 -7.01 7.64 -15.95
N ALA A 41 -8.10 7.44 -15.21
CA ALA A 41 -8.06 7.33 -13.75
C ALA A 41 -7.39 6.02 -13.28
N ILE A 42 -6.41 6.11 -12.38
CA ILE A 42 -5.69 4.94 -11.89
C ILE A 42 -6.52 4.28 -10.77
N LEU A 43 -6.98 3.06 -10.99
CA LEU A 43 -7.83 2.32 -10.05
C LEU A 43 -7.01 1.34 -9.20
N PHE A 44 -7.31 1.29 -7.91
CA PHE A 44 -6.76 0.33 -6.94
C PHE A 44 -7.87 -0.60 -6.41
N ASP A 45 -8.83 -0.95 -7.26
CA ASP A 45 -10.03 -1.73 -6.94
C ASP A 45 -9.74 -3.17 -6.44
N LYS A 46 -8.60 -3.73 -6.84
CA LYS A 46 -8.13 -5.07 -6.40
C LYS A 46 -7.38 -5.05 -5.07
N LEU A 47 -7.13 -3.87 -4.50
CA LEU A 47 -6.37 -3.75 -3.26
C LEU A 47 -7.25 -4.16 -2.08
N LYS A 48 -6.80 -5.19 -1.34
CA LYS A 48 -7.46 -5.67 -0.14
C LYS A 48 -6.60 -5.42 1.09
N LEU A 49 -7.23 -4.79 2.06
CA LEU A 49 -6.68 -4.55 3.39
C LEU A 49 -7.22 -5.64 4.33
N THR A 50 -6.35 -6.24 5.12
CA THR A 50 -6.73 -7.25 6.11
C THR A 50 -6.13 -6.87 7.45
N ASN A 51 -6.77 -7.14 8.58
CA ASN A 51 -6.16 -7.01 9.90
C ASN A 51 -5.77 -8.38 10.49
N ASN A 52 -5.88 -9.46 9.71
CA ASN A 52 -5.59 -10.81 10.13
C ASN A 52 -4.09 -11.13 9.97
N PRO A 53 -3.30 -11.24 11.06
CA PRO A 53 -1.86 -11.49 11.00
C PRO A 53 -1.48 -12.83 10.34
N PHE A 54 -2.45 -13.74 10.18
CA PHE A 54 -2.28 -15.03 9.53
C PHE A 54 -2.93 -15.09 8.15
N ASP A 55 -3.19 -13.94 7.50
CA ASP A 55 -3.73 -13.93 6.14
C ASP A 55 -2.77 -14.61 5.16
N GLN A 56 -3.23 -15.69 4.54
CA GLN A 56 -2.50 -16.45 3.52
C GLN A 56 -2.86 -16.01 2.09
N ASN A 57 -3.83 -15.11 1.94
CA ASN A 57 -4.32 -14.66 0.64
C ASN A 57 -3.46 -13.55 0.02
N GLY A 58 -2.37 -13.16 0.70
CA GLY A 58 -1.48 -12.09 0.26
C GLY A 58 -2.11 -10.70 0.35
N HIS A 59 -3.24 -10.55 1.06
CA HIS A 59 -3.80 -9.24 1.35
C HIS A 59 -2.84 -8.46 2.24
N LYS A 60 -2.88 -7.14 2.13
CA LYS A 60 -1.93 -6.34 2.89
C LYS A 60 -2.49 -6.10 4.27
N ASN A 61 -1.78 -6.69 5.23
CA ASN A 61 -2.03 -6.49 6.64
C ASN A 61 -2.07 -5.00 6.94
N LEU A 62 -3.09 -4.56 7.66
CA LEU A 62 -3.31 -3.19 8.07
C LEU A 62 -2.30 -2.79 9.10
#